data_AF-A0A2V3U5Z6-F1
#
_entry.id   AF-A0A2V3U5Z6-F1
#
_cell.length_a   1.000
_cell.length_b   1.000
_cell.length_c   1.000
_cell.angle_alpha   90.00
_cell.angle_beta   90.00
_cell.angle_gamma   90.00
#
_symmetry.space_group_name_H-M   'P 1'
#
loop_
_entity.id
_entity.type
_entity.pdbx_description
1 polymer ?
#
loop_
_entity_poly.entity_id
_entity_poly.type
_entity_poly.pdbx_seq_one_letter_code
_entity_poly.pdbx_strand_id
1 'polypeptide(L)'
;MIFRDRLFRRFDFIAVNLASRDYLVGDGFTVADAYLFTVLGWMKGFSIDLDRWPATARYMRRIGGRASVQSALARQAETPPVE
;
A
#
# COMPACT_ATOMS: atom_id res chain seq x y z
N MET A 1 0.15 17.95 14.82
CA MET A 1 1.42 17.80 14.05
C MET A 1 1.04 17.79 12.57
N ILE A 2 1.09 18.94 11.91
CA ILE A 2 0.42 19.22 10.60
C ILE A 2 0.67 18.14 9.53
N PHE A 3 1.84 17.49 9.55
CA PHE A 3 2.21 16.44 8.61
C PHE A 3 1.33 15.18 8.71
N ARG A 4 1.04 14.70 9.93
CA ARG A 4 0.22 13.50 10.17
C ARG A 4 -1.22 13.71 9.70
N ASP A 5 -1.77 14.89 9.97
CA ASP A 5 -3.15 15.23 9.60
C ASP A 5 -3.32 15.40 8.08
N ARG A 6 -2.28 15.88 7.39
CA ARG A 6 -2.28 15.95 5.92
C ARG A 6 -2.12 14.56 5.30
N LEU A 7 -1.29 13.69 5.89
CA LEU A 7 -1.13 12.30 5.45
C LEU A 7 -2.43 11.53 5.59
N PHE A 8 -3.12 11.66 6.74
CA PHE A 8 -4.36 10.94 7.00
C PHE A 8 -5.47 11.37 6.04
N ARG A 9 -5.58 12.66 5.71
CA ARG A 9 -6.50 13.14 4.67
C ARG A 9 -6.24 12.52 3.29
N ARG A 10 -4.97 12.24 2.95
CA ARG A 10 -4.64 11.52 1.71
C ARG A 10 -5.07 10.06 1.78
N PHE A 11 -4.93 9.41 2.93
CA PHE A 11 -5.40 8.04 3.12
C PHE A 11 -6.92 7.95 3.13
N ASP A 12 -7.63 8.93 3.68
CA ASP A 12 -9.08 9.04 3.55
C ASP A 12 -9.49 9.09 2.07
N PHE A 13 -8.84 9.95 1.27
CA PHE A 13 -9.10 10.03 -0.17
C PHE A 13 -8.82 8.70 -0.89
N ILE A 14 -7.69 8.05 -0.59
CA ILE A 14 -7.35 6.74 -1.17
C ILE A 14 -8.41 5.69 -0.79
N ALA A 15 -8.82 5.64 0.47
CA ALA A 15 -9.80 4.68 0.96
C ALA A 15 -11.17 4.85 0.28
N VAL A 16 -11.59 6.10 0.04
CA VAL A 16 -12.82 6.40 -0.72
C VAL A 16 -12.72 5.87 -2.15
N ASN A 17 -11.60 6.11 -2.84
CA ASN A 17 -11.40 5.63 -4.21
C ASN A 17 -11.32 4.10 -4.30
N LEU A 18 -10.80 3.44 -3.26
CA LEU A 18 -10.71 1.99 -3.17
C LEU A 18 -11.96 1.33 -2.58
N ALA A 19 -12.97 2.10 -2.15
CA ALA A 19 -14.15 1.55 -1.48
C ALA A 19 -14.86 0.51 -2.36
N SER A 20 -15.09 0.86 -3.63
CA SER A 20 -15.77 0.02 -4.64
C SER A 20 -14.85 -0.53 -5.73
N ARG A 21 -13.54 -0.32 -5.61
CA ARG A 21 -12.57 -0.66 -6.66
C ARG A 21 -11.52 -1.63 -6.14
N ASP A 22 -11.11 -2.54 -7.01
CA ASP A 22 -10.07 -3.53 -6.73
C ASP A 22 -8.66 -3.02 -7.05
N TYR A 23 -8.56 -2.06 -7.97
CA TYR A 23 -7.34 -1.42 -8.44
C TYR A 23 -7.56 0.08 -8.64
N LEU A 24 -6.48 0.85 -8.72
CA LEU A 24 -6.53 2.30 -8.86
C LEU A 24 -7.01 2.76 -10.24
N VAL A 25 -6.76 1.98 -11.29
CA VAL A 25 -7.05 2.37 -12.68
C VAL A 25 -7.71 1.22 -13.42
N GLY A 26 -8.88 1.47 -14.03
CA GLY A 26 -9.66 0.45 -14.71
C GLY A 26 -9.98 -0.75 -13.81
N ASP A 27 -9.99 -1.94 -14.42
CA ASP A 27 -10.35 -3.22 -13.80
C ASP A 27 -9.13 -4.14 -13.57
N GLY A 28 -7.91 -3.63 -13.78
CA GLY A 28 -6.69 -4.43 -13.76
C GLY A 28 -5.56 -3.78 -12.97
N PHE A 29 -4.59 -4.61 -12.57
CA PHE A 29 -3.37 -4.15 -11.90
C PHE A 29 -2.51 -3.31 -12.84
N THR A 30 -2.03 -2.17 -12.35
CA THR A 30 -1.19 -1.23 -13.09
C THR A 30 0.05 -0.81 -12.29
N VAL A 31 0.93 -0.03 -12.91
CA VAL A 31 2.08 0.59 -12.23
C VAL A 31 1.65 1.49 -11.07
N ALA A 32 0.47 2.12 -11.14
CA ALA A 32 -0.06 2.92 -10.04
C ALA A 32 -0.27 2.07 -8.80
N ASP A 33 -0.73 0.83 -8.98
CA ASP A 33 -1.00 -0.08 -7.89
C ASP A 33 0.30 -0.56 -7.23
N ALA A 34 1.30 -0.88 -8.04
CA ALA A 34 2.64 -1.23 -7.58
C ALA A 34 3.25 -0.11 -6.74
N TYR A 35 3.13 1.14 -7.20
CA TYR A 35 3.64 2.30 -6.49
C TYR A 35 2.93 2.51 -5.15
N LEU A 36 1.59 2.51 -5.15
CA LEU A 36 0.81 2.73 -3.94
C LEU A 36 1.06 1.63 -2.90
N PHE A 37 1.19 0.37 -3.33
CA PHE A 37 1.50 -0.74 -2.44
C PHE A 37 2.81 -0.51 -1.67
N THR A 38 3.86 -0.07 -2.35
CA THR A 38 5.15 0.25 -1.72
C THR A 38 5.02 1.40 -0.72
N VAL A 39 4.36 2.50 -1.10
CA VAL A 39 4.17 3.66 -0.22
C VAL A 39 3.39 3.31 1.04
N LEU A 40 2.32 2.53 0.90
CA LEU A 40 1.53 2.05 2.03
C LEU A 40 2.31 1.06 2.90
N GLY A 41 3.21 0.26 2.31
CA GLY A 41 4.09 -0.66 3.04
C GLY A 41 4.99 0.05 4.07
N TRP A 42 5.42 1.29 3.79
CA TRP A 42 6.25 2.07 4.72
C TRP A 42 5.49 2.51 5.99
N MET A 43 4.16 2.49 5.99
CA MET A 43 3.36 2.97 7.12
C MET A 43 3.60 2.19 8.41
N LYS A 44 3.94 0.91 8.30
CA LYS A 44 4.36 0.09 9.45
C LYS A 44 5.58 0.68 10.16
N GLY A 45 6.55 1.20 9.41
CA GLY A 45 7.74 1.86 9.95
C GLY A 45 7.44 3.18 10.66
N PHE A 46 6.32 3.82 10.32
CA PHE A 46 5.83 5.05 10.98
C PHE A 46 4.80 4.78 12.08
N SER A 47 4.59 3.53 12.48
CA SER A 47 3.56 3.12 13.45
C SER A 47 2.15 3.60 13.08
N ILE A 48 1.85 3.66 11.78
CA ILE A 48 0.52 3.98 11.26
C ILE A 48 -0.15 2.68 10.84
N ASP A 49 -1.27 2.38 11.50
CA ASP A 49 -2.10 1.24 11.16
C ASP A 49 -3.05 1.57 10.01
N LEU A 50 -3.01 0.75 8.95
CA LEU A 50 -3.88 0.87 7.79
C LEU A 50 -5.26 0.26 8.02
N ASP A 51 -5.48 -0.52 9.09
CA ASP A 51 -6.78 -1.12 9.40
C ASP A 51 -7.84 -0.06 9.76
N ARG A 52 -7.42 1.18 10.06
CA ARG A 52 -8.30 2.35 10.10
C ARG A 52 -9.05 2.59 8.77
N TRP A 53 -8.50 2.12 7.66
CA TRP A 53 -9.09 2.21 6.32
C TRP A 53 -9.28 0.81 5.73
N PRO A 54 -10.41 0.12 6.01
CA PRO A 54 -10.61 -1.27 5.62
C PRO A 54 -10.48 -1.53 4.12
N ALA A 55 -10.89 -0.58 3.27
CA ALA A 55 -10.73 -0.66 1.82
C ALA A 55 -9.25 -0.68 1.41
N THR A 56 -8.44 0.19 2.02
CA THR A 56 -6.98 0.25 1.83
C THR A 56 -6.30 -1.03 2.32
N ALA A 57 -6.71 -1.55 3.49
CA ALA A 57 -6.19 -2.81 4.02
C ALA A 57 -6.53 -4.01 3.11
N ARG A 58 -7.77 -4.08 2.59
CA ARG A 58 -8.19 -5.09 1.60
C ARG A 58 -7.34 -5.01 0.33
N TYR A 59 -7.15 -3.80 -0.19
CA TYR A 59 -6.31 -3.54 -1.34
C TYR A 59 -4.86 -4.01 -1.11
N MET A 60 -4.26 -3.68 0.03
CA MET A 60 -2.92 -4.14 0.40
C MET A 60 -2.80 -5.66 0.42
N ARG A 61 -3.78 -6.36 1.00
CA ARG A 61 -3.81 -7.84 1.00
C ARG A 61 -3.91 -8.40 -0.42
N ARG A 62 -4.75 -7.80 -1.28
CA ARG A 62 -4.90 -8.22 -2.67
C ARG A 62 -3.60 -8.09 -3.45
N ILE A 63 -2.94 -6.93 -3.40
CA ILE A 63 -1.68 -6.70 -4.12
C ILE A 63 -0.56 -7.56 -3.52
N GLY A 64 -0.49 -7.64 -2.19
CA GLY A 64 0.44 -8.50 -1.48
C GLY A 64 0.31 -9.97 -1.87
N GLY A 65 -0.91 -10.48 -2.11
CA GLY A 65 -1.13 -11.88 -2.51
C GLY A 65 -0.63 -12.26 -3.91
N ARG A 66 -0.17 -11.31 -4.73
CA ARG A 66 0.31 -11.59 -6.09
C ARG A 66 1.67 -12.30 -6.05
N ALA A 67 1.83 -13.37 -6.84
CA ALA A 67 3.09 -14.13 -6.91
C ALA A 67 4.31 -13.26 -7.24
N SER A 68 4.15 -12.29 -8.14
CA SER A 68 5.23 -11.35 -8.50
C SER A 68 5.64 -10.45 -7.33
N VAL A 69 4.67 -10.03 -6.49
CA VAL A 69 4.92 -9.20 -5.31
C VAL A 69 5.60 -10.02 -4.22
N GLN A 70 5.12 -11.24 -3.96
CA GLN A 70 5.76 -12.16 -3.01
C GLN A 70 7.21 -12.47 -3.40
N SER A 71 7.47 -12.74 -4.69
CA SER A 71 8.83 -12.96 -5.19
C SER A 71 9.73 -11.73 -5.02
N ALA A 72 9.20 -10.53 -5.28
CA ALA A 72 9.95 -9.29 -5.06
C ALA A 72 10.28 -9.06 -3.58
N LEU A 73 9.33 -9.31 -2.67
CA LEU A 73 9.53 -9.19 -1.22
C LEU A 73 10.57 -10.19 -0.69
N ALA A 74 10.54 -11.43 -1.18
CA ALA A 74 11.55 -12.44 -0.84
C ALA A 74 12.95 -11.97 -1.25
N ARG A 75 13.11 -11.48 -2.49
CA ARG A 75 14.38 -10.94 -2.98
C ARG A 75 14.84 -9.71 -2.19
N GLN A 76 13.91 -8.83 -1.82
CA GLN A 76 14.23 -7.67 -0.97
C GLN A 76 14.77 -8.10 0.40
N ALA A 77 14.21 -9.16 0.99
CA ALA A 77 14.67 -9.69 2.28
C ALA A 77 16.07 -10.33 2.22
N GLU A 78 16.48 -10.82 1.05
CA GLU A 78 17.83 -11.37 0.80
C GLU A 78 18.90 -10.28 0.62
N THR A 79 18.49 -9.01 0.44
CA THR A 79 19.43 -7.92 0.21
C THR A 79 20.06 -7.52 1.55
N PRO A 80 21.41 -7.62 1.70
CA PRO A 80 22.07 -7.21 2.92
C PRO A 80 21.92 -5.70 3.15
N PRO A 81 22.00 -5.22 4.40
CA PRO A 81 22.05 -3.79 4.69
C PRO A 81 23.20 -3.15 3.90
N VAL A 82 22.97 -1.97 3.35
CA VAL A 82 24.04 -1.16 2.76
C VAL A 82 24.93 -0.70 3.92
N GLU A 83 26.22 -1.05 3.86
CA GLU A 83 27.27 -0.66 4.81
C GLU A 83 27.60 0.83 4.74
#